data_AF-A0A2V7JP32-F1
#
_entry.id   AF-A0A2V7JP32-F1
#
_cell.length_a   1.000
_cell.length_b   1.000
_cell.length_c   1.000
_cell.angle_alpha   90.00
_cell.angle_beta   90.00
_cell.angle_gamma   90.00
#
_symmetry.space_group_name_H-M   'P 1'
#
loop_
_entity.id
_entity.type
_entity.pdbx_description
1 polymer ?
#
loop_
_entity_poly.entity_id
_entity_poly.type
_entity_poly.pdbx_seq_one_letter_code
_entity_poly.pdbx_strand_id
1 'polypeptide(L)'
;MLPRKRRPPLPENPLVARLLDPQQVIVFDGAMGTMLYNKGVFINQCYDELNLRAPDLVRDVHKAYRKAGAEVLETNSFGANRIKLEQYGLSAQVADINRAAARIAREVAEDDLLVAGAVGPLGIRIEPFGPTSLDEARAAFREQLQALKDGGCDVFILETFADLHEIEQGILAAREVDPNIPVIAQMTIGADCHTPYGLSAEDLAQSLDAFGADVIGLNCSVGPQIILDAIEKMAPKTRRKLSAQPNAGMPRDVSGRSMYMASPEYMGTYAHHLVQAGAKIVGGCCGTTPEHIAAMVEGVRPLSPRQPRVPMKERRHIHPDLPPENPGVQPVPLAERSKWGRKIAQGEFVTSVEIVPPRGVDASKMLRDTAALRDAGVDAVNVPDGPRAQSRMGALLCSILIEQQIGIETVIHYCCRDRNLLGMLSDLLGASAVGLRNMLLITGDPPKMGPYPNATAVFDIDAIGLTNLVSNLNRGLDPGGNPIGQPTRFTIGVGVNPAAIDPAQ
;
A
#
# COMPACT_ATOMS: atom_id res chain seq x y z
N MET A 1 31.79 -9.49 12.64
CA MET A 1 32.13 -8.12 12.22
C MET A 1 31.97 -8.06 10.71
N LEU A 2 30.74 -7.85 10.23
CA LEU A 2 30.44 -7.75 8.81
C LEU A 2 31.07 -6.46 8.26
N PRO A 3 31.68 -6.47 7.06
CA PRO A 3 32.35 -5.30 6.52
C PRO A 3 31.32 -4.21 6.26
N ARG A 4 31.55 -3.02 6.84
CA ARG A 4 30.81 -1.80 6.54
C ARG A 4 30.84 -1.59 5.01
N LYS A 5 29.70 -1.71 4.33
CA LYS A 5 29.57 -1.29 2.92
C LYS A 5 29.99 0.18 2.85
N ARG A 6 31.09 0.46 2.15
CA ARG A 6 31.53 1.84 1.87
C ARG A 6 30.40 2.53 1.10
N ARG A 7 30.07 3.77 1.50
CA ARG A 7 29.20 4.64 0.68
C ARG A 7 29.77 4.67 -0.75
N PRO A 8 28.94 4.51 -1.79
CA PRO A 8 29.39 4.70 -3.16
C PRO A 8 30.02 6.10 -3.32
N PRO A 9 30.97 6.27 -4.25
CA PRO A 9 31.52 7.59 -4.56
C PRO A 9 30.39 8.57 -4.91
N LEU A 10 30.56 9.84 -4.54
CA LEU A 10 29.58 10.89 -4.87
C LEU A 10 29.38 10.93 -6.40
N PRO A 11 28.14 11.12 -6.88
CA PRO A 11 27.85 11.19 -8.31
C PRO A 11 28.65 12.30 -9.01
N GLU A 12 29.06 12.07 -10.25
CA GLU A 12 29.79 13.08 -11.05
C GLU A 12 28.94 14.32 -11.34
N ASN A 13 27.61 14.20 -11.32
CA ASN A 13 26.70 15.32 -11.49
C ASN A 13 26.57 16.15 -10.17
N PRO A 14 26.96 17.44 -10.16
CA PRO A 14 26.94 18.27 -8.96
C PRO A 14 25.53 18.50 -8.41
N LEU A 15 24.49 18.49 -9.26
CA LEU A 15 23.10 18.62 -8.81
C LEU A 15 22.66 17.36 -8.05
N VAL A 16 23.05 16.17 -8.52
CA VAL A 16 22.76 14.91 -7.83
C VAL A 16 23.54 14.82 -6.50
N ALA A 17 24.79 15.29 -6.47
CA ALA A 17 25.54 15.41 -5.22
C ALA A 17 24.84 16.33 -4.21
N ARG A 18 24.27 17.46 -4.68
CA ARG A 18 23.49 18.39 -3.85
C ARG A 18 22.16 17.76 -3.37
N LEU A 19 21.49 16.97 -4.21
CA LEU A 19 20.29 16.21 -3.83
C LEU A 19 20.59 15.28 -2.64
N LEU A 20 21.75 14.63 -2.64
CA LEU A 20 22.16 13.69 -1.59
C LEU A 20 22.83 14.34 -0.38
N ASP A 21 23.21 15.63 -0.46
CA ASP A 21 23.76 16.36 0.68
C ASP A 21 22.70 16.51 1.77
N PRO A 22 22.93 15.99 3.00
CA PRO A 22 21.98 16.07 4.10
C PRO A 22 21.72 17.50 4.61
N GLN A 23 22.55 18.48 4.25
CA GLN A 23 22.40 19.88 4.66
C GLN A 23 21.60 20.72 3.65
N GLN A 24 21.48 20.25 2.41
CA GLN A 24 20.86 21.01 1.34
C GLN A 24 19.36 20.80 1.34
N VAL A 25 18.59 21.89 1.37
CA VAL A 25 17.16 21.86 1.11
C VAL A 25 16.94 21.92 -0.40
N ILE A 26 16.07 21.05 -0.90
CA ILE A 26 15.70 20.96 -2.32
C ILE A 26 14.19 21.04 -2.42
N VAL A 27 13.69 21.90 -3.32
CA VAL A 27 12.25 22.02 -3.59
C VAL A 27 11.90 21.24 -4.86
N PHE A 28 11.04 20.24 -4.74
CA PHE A 28 10.44 19.50 -5.85
C PHE A 28 9.22 20.26 -6.39
N ASP A 29 8.71 19.84 -7.54
CA ASP A 29 7.51 20.39 -8.13
C ASP A 29 6.22 19.95 -7.39
N GLY A 30 5.08 20.13 -8.05
CA GLY A 30 3.75 19.86 -7.50
C GLY A 30 2.94 18.91 -8.39
N ALA A 31 1.63 18.86 -8.18
CA ALA A 31 0.75 17.91 -8.86
C ALA A 31 0.72 18.01 -10.40
N MET A 32 1.22 16.99 -11.09
CA MET A 32 1.01 16.82 -12.53
C MET A 32 -0.48 16.58 -12.87
N GLY A 33 -1.11 15.59 -12.23
CA GLY A 33 -2.50 15.19 -12.55
C GLY A 33 -3.54 16.29 -12.31
N THR A 34 -3.39 17.08 -11.24
CA THR A 34 -4.28 18.23 -10.98
C THR A 34 -4.13 19.32 -12.04
N MET A 35 -2.91 19.60 -12.48
CA MET A 35 -2.64 20.60 -13.51
C MET A 35 -3.18 20.19 -14.89
N LEU A 36 -3.06 18.91 -15.23
CA LEU A 36 -3.66 18.35 -16.45
C LEU A 36 -5.18 18.39 -16.43
N TYR A 37 -5.79 18.09 -15.28
CA TYR A 37 -7.24 18.23 -15.08
C TYR A 37 -7.72 19.66 -15.30
N ASN A 38 -7.02 20.65 -14.74
CA ASN A 38 -7.34 22.06 -14.93
C ASN A 38 -7.16 22.53 -16.38
N LYS A 39 -6.35 21.83 -17.18
CA LYS A 39 -6.19 22.03 -18.63
C LYS A 39 -7.23 21.27 -19.47
N GLY A 40 -8.20 20.61 -18.84
CA GLY A 40 -9.32 19.95 -19.51
C GLY A 40 -9.13 18.45 -19.79
N VAL A 41 -8.11 17.80 -19.20
CA VAL A 41 -7.95 16.35 -19.29
C VAL A 41 -8.62 15.68 -18.09
N PHE A 42 -9.77 15.05 -18.33
CA PHE A 42 -10.54 14.42 -17.26
C PHE A 42 -9.97 13.05 -16.83
N ILE A 43 -10.30 12.64 -15.60
CA ILE A 43 -9.77 11.45 -14.89
C ILE A 43 -10.03 10.10 -15.58
N ASN A 44 -10.89 10.05 -16.59
CA ASN A 44 -11.19 8.85 -17.36
C ASN A 44 -10.20 8.61 -18.51
N GLN A 45 -9.24 9.52 -18.71
CA GLN A 45 -8.17 9.38 -19.69
C GLN A 45 -6.87 8.96 -18.99
N CYS A 46 -5.99 8.26 -19.73
CA CYS A 46 -4.65 7.97 -19.27
C CYS A 46 -3.78 9.24 -19.32
N TYR A 47 -3.41 9.78 -18.17
CA TYR A 47 -2.53 10.96 -18.11
C TYR A 47 -1.12 10.65 -18.63
N ASP A 48 -0.64 9.42 -18.40
CA ASP A 48 0.68 8.98 -18.89
C ASP A 48 0.71 8.96 -20.45
N GLU A 49 -0.39 8.65 -21.13
CA GLU A 49 -0.47 8.67 -22.61
C GLU A 49 -0.25 10.08 -23.18
N LEU A 50 -0.52 11.14 -22.41
CA LEU A 50 -0.34 12.51 -22.88
C LEU A 50 1.10 12.83 -23.26
N ASN A 51 2.08 12.09 -22.74
CA ASN A 51 3.48 12.23 -23.17
C ASN A 51 3.67 11.96 -24.67
N LEU A 52 2.82 11.12 -25.26
CA LEU A 52 2.83 10.82 -26.69
C LEU A 52 1.77 11.63 -27.44
N ARG A 53 0.56 11.73 -26.88
CA ARG A 53 -0.60 12.29 -27.58
C ARG A 53 -0.68 13.82 -27.51
N ALA A 54 -0.22 14.43 -26.42
CA ALA A 54 -0.30 15.87 -26.18
C ALA A 54 0.91 16.37 -25.37
N PRO A 55 2.15 16.17 -25.85
CA PRO A 55 3.37 16.46 -25.09
C PRO A 55 3.49 17.92 -24.67
N ASP A 56 2.93 18.85 -25.44
CA ASP A 56 2.96 20.28 -25.10
C ASP A 56 2.17 20.62 -23.82
N LEU A 57 1.10 19.88 -23.51
CA LEU A 57 0.36 20.08 -22.25
C LEU A 57 1.24 19.72 -21.04
N VAL A 58 1.94 18.59 -21.13
CA VAL A 58 2.87 18.11 -20.08
C VAL A 58 4.04 19.09 -19.95
N ARG A 59 4.61 19.51 -21.08
CA ARG A 59 5.70 20.50 -21.14
C ARG A 59 5.32 21.83 -20.49
N ASP A 60 4.11 22.31 -20.72
CA ASP A 60 3.62 23.55 -20.11
C ASP A 60 3.53 23.45 -18.59
N VAL A 61 3.12 22.29 -18.05
CA VAL A 61 3.08 22.05 -16.61
C VAL A 61 4.48 22.10 -16.02
N HIS A 62 5.45 21.39 -16.62
CA HIS A 62 6.86 21.46 -16.20
C HIS A 62 7.42 22.89 -16.26
N LYS A 63 7.14 23.64 -17.34
CA LYS A 63 7.58 25.04 -17.48
C LYS A 63 7.01 25.91 -16.37
N ALA A 64 5.77 25.68 -15.97
CA ALA A 64 5.13 26.41 -14.89
C ALA A 64 5.82 26.14 -13.55
N TYR A 65 6.18 24.88 -13.24
CA TYR A 65 6.90 24.54 -12.02
C TYR A 65 8.37 24.99 -12.03
N ARG A 66 9.09 24.90 -13.16
CA ARG A 66 10.41 25.52 -13.33
C ARG A 66 10.35 27.02 -13.03
N LYS A 67 9.35 27.72 -13.59
CA LYS A 67 9.15 29.16 -13.35
C LYS A 67 8.82 29.47 -11.88
N ALA A 68 8.13 28.57 -11.19
CA ALA A 68 7.83 28.70 -9.76
C ALA A 68 9.06 28.48 -8.85
N GLY A 69 10.18 27.99 -9.40
CA GLY A 69 11.42 27.77 -8.66
C GLY A 69 11.59 26.33 -8.15
N ALA A 70 10.86 25.36 -8.71
CA ALA A 70 11.17 23.96 -8.49
C ALA A 70 12.59 23.66 -8.98
N GLU A 71 13.33 22.84 -8.23
CA GLU A 71 14.71 22.43 -8.48
C GLU A 71 14.81 21.02 -9.09
N VAL A 72 13.73 20.25 -8.92
CA VAL A 72 13.55 18.93 -9.49
C VAL A 72 12.17 18.85 -10.11
N LEU A 73 12.09 18.31 -11.33
CA LEU A 73 10.84 18.08 -12.04
C LEU A 73 10.54 16.57 -12.06
N GLU A 74 9.36 16.18 -11.59
CA GLU A 74 8.89 14.79 -11.63
C GLU A 74 8.25 14.49 -12.98
N THR A 75 8.66 13.41 -13.64
CA THR A 75 8.12 13.02 -14.95
C THR A 75 6.63 12.70 -14.86
N ASN A 76 5.87 12.97 -15.91
CA ASN A 76 4.48 12.52 -16.03
C ASN A 76 4.42 11.00 -16.31
N SER A 77 4.80 10.16 -15.34
CA SER A 77 4.91 8.70 -15.52
C SER A 77 4.41 7.89 -14.33
N PHE A 78 3.72 8.52 -13.38
CA PHE A 78 3.25 7.87 -12.16
C PHE A 78 2.53 6.53 -12.40
N GLY A 79 1.71 6.45 -13.45
CA GLY A 79 0.93 5.26 -13.81
C GLY A 79 1.50 4.47 -14.98
N ALA A 80 2.67 4.83 -15.52
CA ALA A 80 3.20 4.32 -16.78
C ALA A 80 3.85 2.92 -16.68
N ASN A 81 3.31 2.01 -15.87
CA ASN A 81 3.71 0.61 -15.82
C ASN A 81 2.76 -0.27 -16.63
N ARG A 82 3.23 -1.48 -17.00
CA ARG A 82 2.50 -2.44 -17.83
C ARG A 82 1.09 -2.74 -17.31
N ILE A 83 0.95 -2.92 -16.00
CA ILE A 83 -0.30 -3.34 -15.35
C ILE A 83 -1.33 -2.21 -15.39
N LYS A 84 -0.94 -0.98 -15.03
CA LYS A 84 -1.85 0.18 -15.08
C LYS A 84 -2.18 0.62 -16.49
N LEU A 85 -1.28 0.43 -17.46
CA LEU A 85 -1.52 0.74 -18.86
C LEU A 85 -2.41 -0.30 -19.56
N GLU A 86 -2.53 -1.52 -19.03
CA GLU A 86 -3.37 -2.58 -19.61
C GLU A 86 -4.84 -2.18 -19.71
N GLN A 87 -5.39 -1.53 -18.67
CA GLN A 87 -6.79 -1.07 -18.67
C GLN A 87 -7.10 -0.04 -19.78
N TYR A 88 -6.07 0.59 -20.34
CA TYR A 88 -6.17 1.53 -21.45
C TYR A 88 -5.77 0.91 -22.81
N GLY A 89 -5.39 -0.37 -22.84
CA GLY A 89 -4.86 -1.02 -24.04
C GLY A 89 -3.46 -0.55 -24.44
N LEU A 90 -2.69 0.00 -23.49
CA LEU A 90 -1.39 0.65 -23.73
C LEU A 90 -0.21 -0.14 -23.16
N SER A 91 -0.40 -1.40 -22.74
CA SER A 91 0.64 -2.23 -22.11
C SER A 91 1.89 -2.46 -22.99
N ALA A 92 1.75 -2.37 -24.32
CA ALA A 92 2.87 -2.45 -25.26
C ALA A 92 3.66 -1.13 -25.41
N GLN A 93 3.13 -0.01 -24.90
CA GLN A 93 3.72 1.33 -25.05
C GLN A 93 4.45 1.82 -23.80
N VAL A 94 4.70 0.93 -22.81
CA VAL A 94 5.40 1.27 -21.56
C VAL A 94 6.72 2.01 -21.85
N ALA A 95 7.56 1.45 -22.72
CA ALA A 95 8.85 2.05 -23.03
C ALA A 95 8.73 3.42 -23.71
N ASP A 96 7.82 3.56 -24.67
CA ASP A 96 7.66 4.80 -25.44
C ASP A 96 7.11 5.93 -24.56
N ILE A 97 6.09 5.64 -23.75
CA ILE A 97 5.48 6.60 -22.83
C ILE A 97 6.51 7.11 -21.82
N ASN A 98 7.26 6.22 -21.17
CA ASN A 98 8.23 6.62 -20.14
C ASN A 98 9.43 7.37 -20.73
N ARG A 99 9.96 6.94 -21.88
CA ARG A 99 11.03 7.68 -22.58
C ARG A 99 10.57 9.08 -22.96
N ALA A 100 9.34 9.22 -23.45
CA ALA A 100 8.77 10.52 -23.80
C ALA A 100 8.58 11.39 -22.55
N ALA A 101 8.06 10.84 -21.45
CA ALA A 101 7.89 11.55 -20.18
C ALA A 101 9.21 12.15 -19.68
N ALA A 102 10.27 11.34 -19.66
CA ALA A 102 11.62 11.76 -19.24
C ALA A 102 12.22 12.81 -20.20
N ARG A 103 12.07 12.64 -21.52
CA ARG A 103 12.55 13.61 -22.51
C ARG A 103 11.88 14.97 -22.38
N ILE A 104 10.55 15.01 -22.20
CA ILE A 104 9.81 16.26 -22.06
C ILE A 104 10.28 17.01 -20.80
N ALA A 105 10.42 16.31 -19.67
CA ALA A 105 10.94 16.90 -18.44
C ALA A 105 12.40 17.39 -18.61
N ARG A 106 13.26 16.58 -19.25
CA ARG A 106 14.66 16.96 -19.56
C ARG A 106 14.77 18.20 -20.43
N GLU A 107 13.95 18.31 -21.48
CA GLU A 107 13.93 19.48 -22.36
C GLU A 107 13.54 20.77 -21.62
N VAL A 108 12.73 20.67 -20.56
CA VAL A 108 12.37 21.83 -19.73
C VAL A 108 13.40 22.10 -18.63
N ALA A 109 13.97 21.03 -18.06
CA ALA A 109 14.99 21.07 -17.01
C ALA A 109 16.32 21.65 -17.51
N GLU A 110 16.65 21.38 -18.78
CA GLU A 110 17.97 21.68 -19.37
C GLU A 110 19.08 21.09 -18.47
N ASP A 111 20.16 21.85 -18.23
CA ASP A 111 21.26 21.47 -17.34
C ASP A 111 21.12 22.11 -15.94
N ASP A 112 20.05 22.89 -15.70
CA ASP A 112 19.86 23.67 -14.47
C ASP A 112 19.13 22.88 -13.37
N LEU A 113 18.37 21.86 -13.75
CA LEU A 113 17.43 21.14 -12.89
C LEU A 113 17.62 19.63 -13.00
N LEU A 114 17.22 18.92 -11.94
CA LEU A 114 17.16 17.46 -11.99
C LEU A 114 15.81 16.99 -12.55
N VAL A 115 15.84 15.84 -13.22
CA VAL A 115 14.64 15.12 -13.65
C VAL A 115 14.46 13.86 -12.81
N ALA A 116 13.35 13.79 -12.08
CA ALA A 116 12.98 12.62 -11.29
C ALA A 116 12.01 11.73 -12.06
N GLY A 117 12.40 10.48 -12.30
CA GLY A 117 11.54 9.45 -12.87
C GLY A 117 10.49 9.02 -11.85
N ALA A 118 9.26 9.53 -11.98
CA ALA A 118 8.15 9.27 -11.06
C ALA A 118 7.50 7.92 -11.35
N VAL A 119 7.42 7.08 -10.32
CA VAL A 119 6.87 5.72 -10.39
C VAL A 119 5.94 5.52 -9.22
N GLY A 120 4.64 5.32 -9.52
CA GLY A 120 3.64 4.95 -8.53
C GLY A 120 3.50 3.45 -8.34
N PRO A 121 2.64 2.99 -7.39
CA PRO A 121 2.33 1.58 -7.22
C PRO A 121 1.66 0.99 -8.46
N LEU A 122 1.74 -0.33 -8.62
CA LEU A 122 1.16 -1.11 -9.72
C LEU A 122 -0.37 -1.10 -9.70
N GLY A 123 -0.99 -0.72 -8.58
CA GLY A 123 -2.45 -0.70 -8.42
C GLY A 123 -3.07 -2.08 -8.30
N ILE A 124 -2.25 -3.09 -8.05
CA ILE A 124 -2.64 -4.48 -7.77
C ILE A 124 -2.06 -4.89 -6.41
N ARG A 125 -2.54 -6.02 -5.88
CA ARG A 125 -1.95 -6.65 -4.70
C ARG A 125 -0.90 -7.65 -5.14
N ILE A 126 0.20 -7.69 -4.41
CA ILE A 126 1.28 -8.66 -4.61
C ILE A 126 1.36 -9.60 -3.41
N GLU A 127 2.19 -10.64 -3.50
CA GLU A 127 2.47 -11.53 -2.37
C GLU A 127 2.87 -10.73 -1.11
N PRO A 128 2.35 -11.09 0.09
CA PRO A 128 1.50 -12.25 0.37
C PRO A 128 -0.03 -12.00 0.24
N PHE A 129 -0.47 -10.80 -0.13
CA PHE A 129 -1.89 -10.40 -0.07
C PHE A 129 -2.62 -10.45 -1.42
N GLY A 130 -1.91 -10.73 -2.51
CA GLY A 130 -2.46 -10.86 -3.85
C GLY A 130 -1.79 -11.94 -4.69
N PRO A 131 -2.33 -12.22 -5.88
CA PRO A 131 -1.90 -13.32 -6.72
C PRO A 131 -0.63 -13.04 -7.53
N THR A 132 -0.16 -11.79 -7.56
CA THR A 132 1.05 -11.42 -8.31
C THR A 132 2.28 -11.63 -7.43
N SER A 133 3.24 -12.39 -7.95
CA SER A 133 4.48 -12.68 -7.23
C SER A 133 5.37 -11.45 -7.07
N LEU A 134 6.27 -11.49 -6.07
CA LEU A 134 7.27 -10.44 -5.88
C LEU A 134 8.15 -10.24 -7.14
N ASP A 135 8.49 -11.32 -7.84
CA ASP A 135 9.32 -11.27 -9.05
C ASP A 135 8.59 -10.64 -10.24
N GLU A 136 7.29 -10.91 -10.41
CA GLU A 136 6.46 -10.27 -11.44
C GLU A 136 6.32 -8.76 -11.16
N ALA A 137 6.08 -8.38 -9.90
CA ALA A 137 6.02 -6.99 -9.49
C ALA A 137 7.34 -6.27 -9.78
N ARG A 138 8.47 -6.88 -9.41
CA ARG A 138 9.81 -6.35 -9.71
C ARG A 138 10.04 -6.20 -11.21
N ALA A 139 9.59 -7.17 -12.01
CA ALA A 139 9.74 -7.11 -13.46
C ALA A 139 8.95 -5.95 -14.09
N ALA A 140 7.74 -5.68 -13.61
CA ALA A 140 6.94 -4.54 -14.05
C ALA A 140 7.61 -3.19 -13.73
N PHE A 141 8.15 -3.04 -12.51
CA PHE A 141 8.91 -1.83 -12.15
C PHE A 141 10.19 -1.67 -12.98
N ARG A 142 10.94 -2.76 -13.18
CA ARG A 142 12.19 -2.74 -13.96
C ARG A 142 11.97 -2.25 -15.38
N GLU A 143 10.90 -2.72 -16.04
CA GLU A 143 10.54 -2.28 -17.39
C GLU A 143 10.33 -0.76 -17.46
N GLN A 144 9.58 -0.22 -16.51
CA GLN A 144 9.30 1.21 -16.42
C GLN A 144 10.57 2.03 -16.13
N LEU A 145 11.32 1.63 -15.11
CA LEU A 145 12.53 2.32 -14.65
C LEU A 145 13.64 2.32 -15.72
N GLN A 146 13.78 1.22 -16.47
CA GLN A 146 14.72 1.16 -17.59
C GLN A 146 14.37 2.20 -18.67
N ALA A 147 13.09 2.33 -19.01
CA ALA A 147 12.65 3.31 -20.00
C ALA A 147 12.83 4.77 -19.53
N LEU A 148 12.62 5.04 -18.23
CA LEU A 148 12.88 6.35 -17.62
C LEU A 148 14.39 6.69 -17.63
N LYS A 149 15.25 5.73 -17.29
CA LYS A 149 16.72 5.87 -17.41
C LYS A 149 17.12 6.17 -18.85
N ASP A 150 16.64 5.39 -19.81
CA ASP A 150 16.95 5.60 -21.23
C ASP A 150 16.44 6.95 -21.75
N GLY A 151 15.43 7.53 -21.10
CA GLY A 151 14.90 8.86 -21.38
C GLY A 151 15.67 10.01 -20.71
N GLY A 152 16.61 9.72 -19.81
CA GLY A 152 17.52 10.72 -19.22
C GLY A 152 17.15 11.23 -17.83
N CYS A 153 16.43 10.45 -17.00
CA CYS A 153 16.21 10.76 -15.60
C CYS A 153 17.51 10.72 -14.77
N ASP A 154 17.66 11.65 -13.83
CA ASP A 154 18.83 11.71 -12.92
C ASP A 154 18.62 10.95 -11.61
N VAL A 155 17.36 10.78 -11.22
CA VAL A 155 16.93 10.17 -9.95
C VAL A 155 15.63 9.42 -10.19
N PHE A 156 15.41 8.33 -9.46
CA PHE A 156 14.11 7.67 -9.41
C PHE A 156 13.37 8.06 -8.14
N ILE A 157 12.08 8.37 -8.28
CA ILE A 157 11.18 8.60 -7.15
C ILE A 157 10.05 7.58 -7.19
N LEU A 158 10.07 6.68 -6.23
CA LEU A 158 9.01 5.71 -5.98
C LEU A 158 8.04 6.36 -5.00
N GLU A 159 6.85 6.72 -5.45
CA GLU A 159 5.94 7.56 -4.66
C GLU A 159 4.54 6.96 -4.49
N THR A 160 3.87 7.35 -3.40
CA THR A 160 2.49 6.96 -3.07
C THR A 160 2.30 5.45 -2.85
N PHE A 161 3.32 4.74 -2.36
CA PHE A 161 3.19 3.33 -1.99
C PHE A 161 2.50 3.17 -0.63
N ALA A 162 1.65 2.15 -0.49
CA ALA A 162 1.02 1.79 0.77
C ALA A 162 1.58 0.49 1.36
N ASP A 163 2.03 -0.44 0.51
CA ASP A 163 2.57 -1.75 0.90
C ASP A 163 4.11 -1.74 0.89
N LEU A 164 4.73 -2.21 1.98
CA LEU A 164 6.19 -2.32 2.09
C LEU A 164 6.78 -3.32 1.12
N HIS A 165 6.10 -4.44 0.85
CA HIS A 165 6.61 -5.47 -0.05
C HIS A 165 6.68 -4.92 -1.48
N GLU A 166 5.69 -4.11 -1.86
CA GLU A 166 5.62 -3.53 -3.20
C GLU A 166 6.71 -2.47 -3.42
N ILE A 167 6.91 -1.56 -2.47
CA ILE A 167 7.97 -0.56 -2.61
C ILE A 167 9.37 -1.19 -2.53
N GLU A 168 9.56 -2.26 -1.75
CA GLU A 168 10.80 -3.02 -1.75
C GLU A 168 11.13 -3.55 -3.15
N GLN A 169 10.16 -4.13 -3.87
CA GLN A 169 10.38 -4.60 -5.24
C GLN A 169 10.69 -3.44 -6.19
N GLY A 170 10.09 -2.27 -6.00
CA GLY A 170 10.44 -1.05 -6.75
C GLY A 170 11.88 -0.61 -6.51
N ILE A 171 12.35 -0.61 -5.25
CA ILE A 171 13.73 -0.26 -4.89
C ILE A 171 14.71 -1.27 -5.49
N LEU A 172 14.43 -2.57 -5.37
CA LEU A 172 15.25 -3.63 -5.95
C LEU A 172 15.34 -3.50 -7.48
N ALA A 173 14.21 -3.26 -8.15
CA ALA A 173 14.17 -3.01 -9.60
C ALA A 173 15.02 -1.79 -10.00
N ALA A 174 14.96 -0.69 -9.25
CA ALA A 174 15.78 0.49 -9.50
C ALA A 174 17.27 0.18 -9.40
N ARG A 175 17.68 -0.61 -8.39
CA ARG A 175 19.06 -1.06 -8.23
C ARG A 175 19.53 -2.02 -9.31
N GLU A 176 18.64 -2.87 -9.84
CA GLU A 176 18.92 -3.75 -10.98
C GLU A 176 19.14 -2.93 -12.28
N VAL A 177 18.36 -1.85 -12.48
CA VAL A 177 18.47 -0.96 -13.65
C VAL A 177 19.73 -0.10 -13.61
N ASP A 178 20.00 0.54 -12.47
CA ASP A 178 21.26 1.26 -12.25
C ASP A 178 21.55 1.43 -10.75
N PRO A 179 22.63 0.86 -10.22
CA PRO A 179 22.99 1.05 -8.82
C PRO A 179 23.45 2.47 -8.48
N ASN A 180 23.77 3.32 -9.47
CA ASN A 180 24.31 4.66 -9.27
C ASN A 180 23.26 5.77 -9.33
N ILE A 181 22.09 5.51 -9.91
CA ILE A 181 20.98 6.46 -9.91
C ILE A 181 20.38 6.48 -8.50
N PRO A 182 20.26 7.64 -7.84
CA PRO A 182 19.67 7.70 -6.53
C PRO A 182 18.21 7.30 -6.53
N VAL A 183 17.76 6.71 -5.42
CA VAL A 183 16.37 6.30 -5.23
C VAL A 183 15.77 7.05 -4.05
N ILE A 184 14.71 7.80 -4.33
CA ILE A 184 13.82 8.40 -3.34
C ILE A 184 12.64 7.44 -3.16
N ALA A 185 12.40 6.97 -1.94
CA ALA A 185 11.30 6.08 -1.62
C ALA A 185 10.30 6.79 -0.71
N GLN A 186 9.06 6.94 -1.18
CA GLN A 186 7.99 7.60 -0.46
C GLN A 186 6.79 6.68 -0.30
N MET A 187 6.26 6.68 0.93
CA MET A 187 5.03 5.98 1.26
C MET A 187 3.94 6.96 1.62
N THR A 188 2.70 6.47 1.64
CA THR A 188 1.54 7.26 2.01
C THR A 188 0.89 6.74 3.28
N ILE A 189 0.35 7.66 4.08
CA ILE A 189 -0.20 7.39 5.42
C ILE A 189 -1.58 8.04 5.58
N GLY A 190 -2.36 7.49 6.49
CA GLY A 190 -3.64 8.02 6.95
C GLY A 190 -3.48 9.11 8.02
N ALA A 191 -4.63 9.60 8.50
CA ALA A 191 -4.68 10.66 9.51
C ALA A 191 -4.12 10.25 10.89
N ASP A 192 -4.01 8.95 11.15
CA ASP A 192 -3.42 8.35 12.33
C ASP A 192 -1.90 8.15 12.21
N CYS A 193 -1.27 8.63 11.13
CA CYS A 193 0.13 8.40 10.79
C CYS A 193 0.51 6.95 10.50
N HIS A 194 -0.45 6.10 10.14
CA HIS A 194 -0.21 4.72 9.74
C HIS A 194 -0.49 4.49 8.26
N THR A 195 0.15 3.50 7.65
CA THR A 195 -0.27 3.02 6.33
C THR A 195 -1.63 2.33 6.42
N PRO A 196 -2.35 2.15 5.30
CA PRO A 196 -3.56 1.31 5.28
C PRO A 196 -3.36 -0.12 5.81
N TYR A 197 -2.11 -0.61 5.85
CA TYR A 197 -1.73 -1.91 6.39
C TYR A 197 -1.28 -1.87 7.86
N GLY A 198 -1.41 -0.71 8.53
CA GLY A 198 -1.19 -0.56 9.96
C GLY A 198 0.26 -0.28 10.39
N LEU A 199 1.17 0.05 9.47
CA LEU A 199 2.55 0.37 9.81
C LEU A 199 2.70 1.83 10.23
N SER A 200 3.42 2.07 11.34
CA SER A 200 3.68 3.42 11.84
C SER A 200 4.74 4.15 11.00
N ALA A 201 4.72 5.49 11.00
CA ALA A 201 5.73 6.29 10.33
C ALA A 201 7.17 5.94 10.76
N GLU A 202 7.39 5.62 12.03
CA GLU A 202 8.67 5.14 12.56
C GLU A 202 9.15 3.84 11.91
N ASP A 203 8.24 2.88 11.71
CA ASP A 203 8.55 1.60 11.08
C ASP A 203 8.86 1.77 9.59
N LEU A 204 8.16 2.69 8.92
CA LEU A 204 8.44 3.06 7.53
C LEU A 204 9.86 3.61 7.38
N ALA A 205 10.27 4.53 8.27
CA ALA A 205 11.60 5.10 8.22
C ALA A 205 12.72 4.05 8.35
N GLN A 206 12.53 3.06 9.23
CA GLN A 206 13.51 1.97 9.41
C GLN A 206 13.52 1.02 8.22
N SER A 207 12.34 0.65 7.71
CA SER A 207 12.19 -0.31 6.62
C SER A 207 12.79 0.23 5.32
N LEU A 208 12.45 1.46 4.93
CA LEU A 208 12.95 2.08 3.69
C LEU A 208 14.47 2.31 3.72
N ASP A 209 15.04 2.65 4.88
CA ASP A 209 16.50 2.76 5.06
C ASP A 209 17.18 1.40 4.86
N ALA A 210 16.59 0.34 5.43
CA ALA A 210 17.10 -1.02 5.32
C ALA A 210 17.02 -1.58 3.89
N PHE A 211 15.96 -1.26 3.14
CA PHE A 211 15.81 -1.60 1.73
C PHE A 211 16.83 -0.87 0.82
N GLY A 212 17.48 0.17 1.34
CA GLY A 212 18.59 0.83 0.67
C GLY A 212 18.19 2.01 -0.21
N ALA A 213 17.06 2.66 0.08
CA ALA A 213 16.73 3.96 -0.50
C ALA A 213 17.76 5.03 -0.06
N ASP A 214 18.04 6.01 -0.92
CA ASP A 214 18.98 7.10 -0.62
C ASP A 214 18.32 8.24 0.16
N VAL A 215 17.05 8.49 -0.16
CA VAL A 215 16.16 9.43 0.51
C VAL A 215 14.87 8.68 0.82
N ILE A 216 14.30 8.91 2.00
CA ILE A 216 13.04 8.29 2.40
C ILE A 216 12.04 9.37 2.81
N GLY A 217 10.75 9.13 2.68
CA GLY A 217 9.79 10.14 3.06
C GLY A 217 8.34 9.78 2.84
N LEU A 218 7.53 10.83 2.79
CA LEU A 218 6.08 10.70 2.70
C LEU A 218 5.51 11.66 1.68
N ASN A 219 4.51 11.18 0.95
CA ASN A 219 3.74 12.01 0.04
C ASN A 219 2.25 11.60 0.03
N CYS A 220 1.43 12.49 -0.55
CA CYS A 220 0.01 12.27 -0.80
C CYS A 220 -0.84 11.97 0.46
N SER A 221 -2.06 11.48 0.23
CA SER A 221 -3.15 11.14 1.16
C SER A 221 -3.63 12.25 2.09
N VAL A 222 -2.74 12.87 2.84
CA VAL A 222 -3.05 13.81 3.91
C VAL A 222 -2.43 15.19 3.67
N GLY A 223 -2.94 16.17 4.42
CA GLY A 223 -2.43 17.54 4.39
C GLY A 223 -1.11 17.73 5.14
N PRO A 224 -0.53 18.94 5.08
CA PRO A 224 0.81 19.20 5.56
C PRO A 224 1.01 19.05 7.09
N GLN A 225 -0.04 19.25 7.91
CA GLN A 225 0.05 19.02 9.36
C GLN A 225 0.32 17.57 9.71
N ILE A 226 -0.41 16.63 9.09
CA ILE A 226 -0.25 15.20 9.42
C ILE A 226 1.11 14.70 8.90
N ILE A 227 1.55 15.17 7.72
CA ILE A 227 2.90 14.87 7.23
C ILE A 227 3.97 15.45 8.17
N LEU A 228 3.76 16.64 8.73
CA LEU A 228 4.69 17.21 9.72
C LEU A 228 4.79 16.32 10.97
N ASP A 229 3.66 15.93 11.55
CA ASP A 229 3.61 15.05 12.73
C ASP A 229 4.33 13.71 12.47
N ALA A 230 4.20 13.16 11.26
CA ALA A 230 4.88 11.93 10.86
C ALA A 230 6.38 12.13 10.62
N ILE A 231 6.80 13.24 10.00
CA ILE A 231 8.22 13.57 9.79
C ILE A 231 8.95 13.76 11.12
N GLU A 232 8.32 14.38 12.11
CA GLU A 232 8.88 14.52 13.47
C GLU A 232 9.14 13.15 14.13
N LYS A 233 8.29 12.16 13.86
CA LYS A 233 8.46 10.77 14.33
C LYS A 233 9.53 10.02 13.54
N MET A 234 9.63 10.24 12.22
CA MET A 234 10.60 9.60 11.33
C MET A 234 12.04 10.09 11.56
N ALA A 235 12.23 11.41 11.75
CA ALA A 235 13.54 12.05 11.87
C ALA A 235 14.51 11.38 12.87
N PRO A 236 14.11 10.98 14.09
CA PRO A 236 15.02 10.31 15.01
C PRO A 236 15.33 8.84 14.67
N LYS A 237 14.63 8.23 13.69
CA LYS A 237 14.72 6.80 13.37
C LYS A 237 15.64 6.49 12.19
N THR A 238 16.08 7.49 11.43
CA THR A 238 16.96 7.30 10.28
C THR A 238 18.07 8.35 10.22
N ARG A 239 19.11 8.07 9.44
CA ARG A 239 20.11 9.07 9.02
C ARG A 239 19.98 9.47 7.56
N ARG A 240 19.00 8.87 6.85
CA ARG A 240 18.69 9.23 5.48
C ARG A 240 18.10 10.62 5.44
N LYS A 241 18.29 11.28 4.30
CA LYS A 241 17.62 12.54 4.02
C LYS A 241 16.12 12.28 3.96
N LEU A 242 15.33 13.16 4.57
CA LEU A 242 13.87 13.04 4.59
C LEU A 242 13.21 13.88 3.50
N SER A 243 12.23 13.30 2.81
CA SER A 243 11.35 14.00 1.86
C SER A 243 9.91 14.12 2.36
N ALA A 244 9.26 15.23 2.03
CA ALA A 244 7.88 15.49 2.41
C ALA A 244 7.12 16.25 1.31
N GLN A 245 6.13 15.60 0.70
CA GLN A 245 5.31 16.16 -0.38
C GLN A 245 3.81 16.00 -0.09
N PRO A 246 3.26 16.80 0.85
CA PRO A 246 1.85 16.71 1.23
C PRO A 246 0.89 17.14 0.11
N ASN A 247 -0.37 16.70 0.22
CA ASN A 247 -1.46 17.28 -0.56
C ASN A 247 -1.72 18.74 -0.11
N ALA A 248 -2.39 19.53 -0.96
CA ALA A 248 -2.91 20.84 -0.61
C ALA A 248 -4.15 20.75 0.32
N GLY A 249 -4.01 20.01 1.42
CA GLY A 249 -5.08 19.65 2.34
C GLY A 249 -5.84 18.38 1.93
N MET A 250 -6.81 17.99 2.75
CA MET A 250 -7.75 16.92 2.38
C MET A 250 -8.74 17.45 1.34
N PRO A 251 -9.07 16.66 0.30
CA PRO A 251 -10.11 17.05 -0.64
C PRO A 251 -11.45 17.23 0.09
N ARG A 252 -12.13 18.34 -0.16
CA ARG A 252 -13.48 18.62 0.34
C ARG A 252 -14.46 18.69 -0.81
N ASP A 253 -15.64 18.10 -0.64
CA ASP A 253 -16.74 18.36 -1.56
C ASP A 253 -17.26 19.78 -1.33
N VAL A 254 -17.14 20.62 -2.36
CA VAL A 254 -17.74 21.95 -2.42
C VAL A 254 -18.63 22.00 -3.65
N SER A 255 -19.93 21.87 -3.44
CA SER A 255 -20.96 21.89 -4.50
C SER A 255 -20.76 20.82 -5.57
N GLY A 256 -20.41 19.59 -5.17
CA GLY A 256 -20.21 18.45 -6.07
C GLY A 256 -18.84 18.45 -6.77
N ARG A 257 -17.91 19.29 -6.32
CA ARG A 257 -16.52 19.33 -6.80
C ARG A 257 -15.59 19.02 -5.64
N SER A 258 -14.69 18.06 -5.85
CA SER A 258 -13.59 17.80 -4.93
C SER A 258 -12.56 18.93 -5.06
N MET A 259 -12.40 19.73 -4.00
CA MET A 259 -11.46 20.86 -3.96
C MET A 259 -10.43 20.68 -2.86
N TYR A 260 -9.20 21.05 -3.16
CA TYR A 260 -8.11 21.19 -2.21
C TYR A 260 -8.11 22.63 -1.66
N MET A 261 -8.09 22.76 -0.32
CA MET A 261 -8.39 24.03 0.34
C MET A 261 -7.17 24.69 0.99
N ALA A 262 -6.00 24.04 0.99
CA ALA A 262 -4.79 24.69 1.49
C ALA A 262 -4.39 25.82 0.54
N SER A 263 -4.08 26.99 1.09
CA SER A 263 -3.56 28.10 0.29
C SER A 263 -2.05 27.96 0.05
N PRO A 264 -1.49 28.65 -0.95
CA PRO A 264 -0.05 28.75 -1.15
C PRO A 264 0.72 29.16 0.12
N GLU A 265 0.25 30.17 0.85
CA GLU A 265 0.90 30.68 2.05
C GLU A 265 0.92 29.64 3.18
N TYR A 266 -0.18 28.88 3.30
CA TYR A 266 -0.27 27.78 4.26
C TYR A 266 0.75 26.70 3.91
N MET A 267 0.82 26.26 2.66
CA MET A 267 1.80 25.26 2.21
C MET A 267 3.25 25.76 2.37
N GLY A 268 3.51 27.04 2.10
CA GLY A 268 4.83 27.66 2.31
C GLY A 268 5.26 27.68 3.78
N THR A 269 4.33 28.00 4.69
CA THR A 269 4.57 27.94 6.13
C THR A 269 4.91 26.52 6.60
N TYR A 270 4.18 25.52 6.11
CA TYR A 270 4.47 24.13 6.48
C TYR A 270 5.74 23.60 5.84
N ALA A 271 6.12 24.02 4.64
CA ALA A 271 7.42 23.67 4.08
C ALA A 271 8.56 24.13 5.00
N HIS A 272 8.46 25.33 5.59
CA HIS A 272 9.39 25.81 6.61
C HIS A 272 9.42 24.87 7.83
N HIS A 273 8.26 24.53 8.39
CA HIS A 273 8.17 23.64 9.56
C HIS A 273 8.70 22.24 9.26
N LEU A 274 8.40 21.67 8.08
CA LEU A 274 8.90 20.37 7.65
C LEU A 274 10.43 20.37 7.58
N VAL A 275 11.03 21.43 7.06
CA VAL A 275 12.49 21.55 7.00
C VAL A 275 13.11 21.63 8.41
N GLN A 276 12.46 22.32 9.34
CA GLN A 276 12.88 22.39 10.74
C GLN A 276 12.73 21.03 11.46
N ALA A 277 11.65 20.29 11.17
CA ALA A 277 11.39 18.97 11.74
C ALA A 277 12.37 17.89 11.25
N GLY A 278 13.05 18.11 10.12
CA GLY A 278 14.10 17.23 9.62
C GLY A 278 14.04 16.96 8.12
N ALA A 279 12.93 17.30 7.45
CA ALA A 279 12.85 17.20 5.99
C ALA A 279 13.93 18.08 5.35
N LYS A 280 14.43 17.63 4.21
CA LYS A 280 15.38 18.37 3.37
C LYS A 280 15.01 18.31 1.90
N ILE A 281 13.99 17.52 1.56
CA ILE A 281 13.27 17.62 0.31
C ILE A 281 11.83 18.00 0.67
N VAL A 282 11.34 19.08 0.06
CA VAL A 282 9.95 19.51 0.18
C VAL A 282 9.37 19.71 -1.21
N GLY A 283 8.07 19.54 -1.36
CA GLY A 283 7.35 19.79 -2.60
C GLY A 283 5.86 19.58 -2.38
N GLY A 284 5.12 19.42 -3.47
CA GLY A 284 3.68 19.22 -3.41
C GLY A 284 3.21 17.92 -4.05
N CYS A 285 2.11 17.36 -3.55
CA CYS A 285 1.36 16.32 -4.24
C CYS A 285 -0.01 16.87 -4.68
N CYS A 286 -1.08 16.07 -4.68
CA CYS A 286 -2.39 16.43 -5.22
C CYS A 286 -2.92 17.79 -4.70
N GLY A 287 -3.44 18.59 -5.62
CA GLY A 287 -3.99 19.92 -5.33
C GLY A 287 -2.97 21.06 -5.32
N THR A 288 -1.67 20.76 -5.29
CA THR A 288 -0.62 21.80 -5.32
C THR A 288 -0.40 22.35 -6.72
N THR A 289 -0.16 23.66 -6.80
CA THR A 289 -0.02 24.42 -8.06
C THR A 289 1.32 25.17 -8.08
N PRO A 290 1.73 25.78 -9.21
CA PRO A 290 2.93 26.62 -9.26
C PRO A 290 2.96 27.71 -8.19
N GLU A 291 1.81 28.29 -7.82
CA GLU A 291 1.72 29.29 -6.75
C GLU A 291 2.11 28.68 -5.38
N HIS A 292 1.70 27.44 -5.11
CA HIS A 292 2.09 26.73 -3.91
C HIS A 292 3.59 26.47 -3.87
N ILE A 293 4.18 26.02 -4.99
CA ILE A 293 5.62 25.76 -5.07
C ILE A 293 6.42 27.05 -4.88
N ALA A 294 6.01 28.16 -5.51
CA ALA A 294 6.64 29.46 -5.29
C ALA A 294 6.60 29.89 -3.81
N ALA A 295 5.46 29.67 -3.13
CA ALA A 295 5.34 29.95 -1.70
C ALA A 295 6.23 29.03 -0.83
N MET A 296 6.40 27.76 -1.21
CA MET A 296 7.34 26.84 -0.55
C MET A 296 8.79 27.27 -0.73
N VAL A 297 9.19 27.67 -1.94
CA VAL A 297 10.53 28.20 -2.24
C VAL A 297 10.84 29.40 -1.34
N GLU A 298 9.91 30.36 -1.24
CA GLU A 298 10.07 31.52 -0.36
C GLU A 298 10.11 31.13 1.13
N GLY A 299 9.27 30.17 1.55
CA GLY A 299 9.20 29.69 2.94
C GLY A 299 10.48 29.01 3.43
N VAL A 300 11.19 28.28 2.54
CA VAL A 300 12.41 27.54 2.89
C VAL A 300 13.71 28.31 2.61
N ARG A 301 13.67 29.40 1.82
CA ARG A 301 14.84 30.23 1.51
C ARG A 301 15.64 30.65 2.76
N PRO A 302 15.03 31.03 3.91
CA PRO A 302 15.79 31.40 5.12
C PRO A 302 16.54 30.23 5.78
N LEU A 303 16.16 28.99 5.48
CA LEU A 303 16.72 27.77 6.09
C LEU A 303 17.83 27.13 5.23
N SER A 304 18.06 27.63 4.01
CA SER A 304 19.15 27.20 3.15
C SER A 304 20.48 27.82 3.63
N PRO A 305 21.49 27.01 4.02
CA PRO A 305 22.61 27.50 4.82
C PRO A 305 23.56 28.45 4.07
N ARG A 306 23.76 29.67 4.61
CA ARG A 306 25.08 30.30 4.70
C ARG A 306 25.64 29.92 6.09
N GLN A 307 26.71 29.12 6.11
CA GLN A 307 27.35 28.54 7.31
C GLN A 307 27.79 29.57 8.39
N PRO A 308 28.18 29.14 9.61
CA PRO A 308 27.85 27.88 10.33
C PRO A 308 27.40 28.12 11.79
N ARG A 309 26.69 27.16 12.42
CA ARG A 309 26.62 27.11 13.89
C ARG A 309 26.66 25.69 14.48
N VAL A 310 27.65 25.55 15.38
CA VAL A 310 27.77 24.85 16.67
C VAL A 310 27.35 23.36 16.78
N PRO A 311 28.24 22.48 17.29
CA PRO A 311 27.98 21.05 17.40
C PRO A 311 27.02 20.75 18.55
N MET A 312 25.92 20.05 18.25
CA MET A 312 25.09 19.41 19.26
C MET A 312 25.67 18.02 19.57
N LYS A 313 25.87 17.73 20.87
CA LYS A 313 26.50 16.49 21.37
C LYS A 313 25.81 15.24 20.83
N GLU A 314 26.59 14.37 20.20
CA GLU A 314 26.18 13.02 19.82
C GLU A 314 25.71 12.22 21.05
N ARG A 315 24.45 11.78 21.02
CA ARG A 315 24.03 10.60 21.78
C ARG A 315 24.28 9.38 20.92
N ARG A 316 25.13 8.47 21.40
CA ARG A 316 25.24 7.11 20.86
C ARG A 316 23.91 6.39 21.10
N HIS A 317 23.09 6.31 20.06
CA HIS A 317 22.01 5.33 19.98
C HIS A 317 22.47 4.18 19.10
N ILE A 318 22.30 3.00 19.67
CA ILE A 318 22.55 1.68 19.10
C ILE A 318 21.69 1.58 17.84
N HIS A 319 22.28 1.11 16.73
CA HIS A 319 21.51 0.69 15.56
C HIS A 319 20.44 -0.29 16.04
N PRO A 320 19.13 -0.02 15.90
CA PRO A 320 18.20 -1.12 15.93
C PRO A 320 18.53 -1.96 14.70
N ASP A 321 18.75 -3.25 14.92
CA ASP A 321 18.46 -4.24 13.91
C ASP A 321 17.03 -3.96 13.37
N LEU A 322 16.77 -4.26 12.10
CA LEU A 322 15.41 -4.40 11.57
C LEU A 322 14.52 -4.97 12.68
N PRO A 323 13.30 -4.44 12.95
CA PRO A 323 12.41 -5.13 13.87
C PRO A 323 12.37 -6.59 13.41
N PRO A 324 12.83 -7.54 14.24
CA PRO A 324 12.90 -8.92 13.81
C PRO A 324 11.49 -9.28 13.34
N GLU A 325 11.37 -9.87 12.15
CA GLU A 325 10.10 -10.47 11.71
C GLU A 325 9.60 -11.25 12.92
N ASN A 326 8.52 -10.77 13.54
CA ASN A 326 7.99 -11.41 14.72
C ASN A 326 7.42 -12.73 14.18
N PRO A 327 8.06 -13.89 14.40
CA PRO A 327 7.58 -15.13 13.80
C PRO A 327 6.28 -15.58 14.49
N GLY A 328 5.85 -14.84 15.52
CA GLY A 328 4.74 -15.17 16.38
C GLY A 328 5.06 -16.38 17.23
N VAL A 329 4.01 -17.02 17.73
CA VAL A 329 4.11 -18.31 18.40
C VAL A 329 3.90 -19.44 17.40
N GLN A 330 4.46 -20.62 17.69
CA GLN A 330 4.16 -21.82 16.93
C GLN A 330 2.65 -22.08 16.96
N PRO A 331 1.98 -22.21 15.80
CA PRO A 331 0.56 -22.50 15.77
C PRO A 331 0.25 -23.80 16.50
N VAL A 332 -0.91 -23.85 17.18
CA VAL A 332 -1.42 -25.09 17.76
C VAL A 332 -1.49 -26.16 16.66
N PRO A 333 -1.00 -27.40 16.88
CA PRO A 333 -1.06 -28.46 15.87
C PRO A 333 -2.49 -28.71 15.40
N LEU A 334 -2.67 -29.03 14.11
CA LEU A 334 -4.00 -29.24 13.50
C LEU A 334 -4.88 -30.20 14.32
N ALA A 335 -4.28 -31.27 14.86
CA ALA A 335 -4.99 -32.28 15.63
C ALA A 335 -5.55 -31.79 16.98
N GLU A 336 -5.05 -30.66 17.47
CA GLU A 336 -5.40 -30.04 18.75
C GLU A 336 -6.34 -28.84 18.59
N ARG A 337 -6.65 -28.43 17.35
CA ARG A 337 -7.49 -27.25 17.06
C ARG A 337 -8.98 -27.52 17.25
N SER A 338 -9.45 -28.69 16.82
CA SER A 338 -10.86 -29.11 16.87
C SER A 338 -10.99 -30.63 16.71
N LYS A 339 -12.19 -31.20 16.92
CA LYS A 339 -12.44 -32.61 16.61
C LYS A 339 -12.32 -32.86 15.10
N TRP A 340 -12.85 -31.95 14.30
CA TRP A 340 -12.71 -31.96 12.84
C TRP A 340 -11.24 -31.95 12.39
N GLY A 341 -10.43 -31.02 12.94
CA GLY A 341 -9.00 -30.93 12.64
C GLY A 341 -8.23 -32.19 13.06
N ARG A 342 -8.61 -32.83 14.17
CA ARG A 342 -8.05 -34.11 14.62
C ARG A 342 -8.25 -35.24 13.62
N LYS A 343 -9.48 -35.43 13.16
CA LYS A 343 -9.80 -36.46 12.17
C LYS A 343 -9.02 -36.28 10.88
N ILE A 344 -8.96 -35.03 10.37
CA ILE A 344 -8.16 -34.70 9.18
C ILE A 344 -6.67 -34.99 9.39
N ALA A 345 -6.10 -34.55 10.53
CA ALA A 345 -4.69 -34.77 10.84
C ALA A 345 -4.32 -36.26 10.96
N GLN A 346 -5.28 -37.11 11.33
CA GLN A 346 -5.12 -38.56 11.45
C GLN A 346 -5.39 -39.31 10.13
N GLY A 347 -5.80 -38.61 9.07
CA GLY A 347 -6.16 -39.21 7.79
C GLY A 347 -7.49 -39.98 7.84
N GLU A 348 -8.35 -39.69 8.82
CA GLU A 348 -9.69 -40.27 8.90
C GLU A 348 -10.61 -39.68 7.83
N PHE A 349 -11.54 -40.49 7.34
CA PHE A 349 -12.61 -40.00 6.47
C PHE A 349 -13.58 -39.14 7.29
N VAL A 350 -13.79 -37.90 6.84
CA VAL A 350 -14.69 -36.93 7.49
C VAL A 350 -15.91 -36.66 6.63
N THR A 351 -17.06 -36.50 7.29
CA THR A 351 -18.35 -36.20 6.67
C THR A 351 -18.86 -34.85 7.10
N SER A 352 -19.23 -34.00 6.14
CA SER A 352 -19.92 -32.76 6.44
C SER A 352 -21.11 -32.54 5.50
N VAL A 353 -22.13 -31.89 6.03
CA VAL A 353 -23.36 -31.57 5.29
C VAL A 353 -23.59 -30.07 5.32
N GLU A 354 -23.88 -29.48 4.16
CA GLU A 354 -24.17 -28.05 4.06
C GLU A 354 -25.56 -27.72 4.64
N ILE A 355 -25.58 -26.78 5.59
CA ILE A 355 -26.79 -26.21 6.19
C ILE A 355 -26.84 -24.73 5.84
N VAL A 356 -27.73 -24.38 4.90
CA VAL A 356 -27.87 -23.00 4.43
C VAL A 356 -28.55 -22.14 5.50
N PRO A 357 -27.97 -21.00 5.90
CA PRO A 357 -28.60 -20.08 6.85
C PRO A 357 -30.02 -19.64 6.46
N PRO A 358 -30.91 -19.38 7.43
CA PRO A 358 -32.27 -18.92 7.15
C PRO A 358 -32.27 -17.52 6.50
N ARG A 359 -33.32 -17.23 5.73
CA ARG A 359 -33.51 -15.89 5.14
C ARG A 359 -33.98 -14.85 6.16
N GLY A 360 -34.70 -15.29 7.19
CA GLY A 360 -35.25 -14.44 8.24
C GLY A 360 -34.62 -14.75 9.60
N VAL A 361 -35.24 -14.24 10.66
CA VAL A 361 -34.73 -14.33 12.04
C VAL A 361 -35.01 -15.69 12.72
N ASP A 362 -35.87 -16.54 12.14
CA ASP A 362 -36.21 -17.84 12.71
C ASP A 362 -35.19 -18.93 12.31
N ALA A 363 -34.40 -19.37 13.28
CA ALA A 363 -33.40 -20.43 13.13
C ALA A 363 -33.95 -21.84 13.43
N SER A 364 -35.22 -21.99 13.82
CA SER A 364 -35.75 -23.24 14.37
C SER A 364 -35.64 -24.42 13.41
N LYS A 365 -35.89 -24.20 12.11
CA LYS A 365 -35.74 -25.25 11.09
C LYS A 365 -34.29 -25.70 10.95
N MET A 366 -33.37 -24.73 10.84
CA MET A 366 -31.93 -24.99 10.72
C MET A 366 -31.42 -25.81 11.91
N LEU A 367 -31.82 -25.47 13.12
CA LEU A 367 -31.44 -26.17 14.34
C LEU A 367 -32.00 -27.61 14.39
N ARG A 368 -33.27 -27.82 14.00
CA ARG A 368 -33.86 -29.17 13.92
C ARG A 368 -33.15 -30.05 12.89
N ASP A 369 -32.88 -29.53 11.71
CA ASP A 369 -32.18 -30.28 10.65
C ASP A 369 -30.75 -30.63 11.10
N THR A 370 -30.08 -29.68 11.76
CA THR A 370 -28.72 -29.88 12.29
C THR A 370 -28.68 -30.91 13.42
N ALA A 371 -29.70 -30.93 14.30
CA ALA A 371 -29.83 -31.95 15.34
C ALA A 371 -29.96 -33.36 14.73
N ALA A 372 -30.77 -33.52 13.69
CA ALA A 372 -30.92 -34.79 12.98
C ALA A 372 -29.60 -35.25 12.35
N LEU A 373 -28.79 -34.33 11.80
CA LEU A 373 -27.47 -34.65 11.25
C LEU A 373 -26.47 -35.09 12.33
N ARG A 374 -26.47 -34.42 13.49
CA ARG A 374 -25.67 -34.84 14.65
C ARG A 374 -26.06 -36.26 15.09
N ASP A 375 -27.35 -36.53 15.21
CA ASP A 375 -27.85 -37.84 15.66
C ASP A 375 -27.58 -38.94 14.62
N ALA A 376 -27.45 -38.58 13.33
CA ALA A 376 -27.00 -39.47 12.26
C ALA A 376 -25.48 -39.70 12.22
N GLY A 377 -24.70 -39.04 13.09
CA GLY A 377 -23.25 -39.21 13.18
C GLY A 377 -22.43 -38.42 12.17
N VAL A 378 -22.97 -37.34 11.60
CA VAL A 378 -22.20 -36.41 10.75
C VAL A 378 -21.15 -35.69 11.61
N ASP A 379 -19.93 -35.55 11.09
CA ASP A 379 -18.80 -35.01 11.87
C ASP A 379 -18.89 -33.49 12.08
N ALA A 380 -19.33 -32.74 11.07
CA ALA A 380 -19.56 -31.31 11.15
C ALA A 380 -20.61 -30.83 10.14
N VAL A 381 -21.13 -29.62 10.31
CA VAL A 381 -22.00 -28.98 9.30
C VAL A 381 -21.31 -27.79 8.65
N ASN A 382 -21.40 -27.69 7.32
CA ASN A 382 -20.88 -26.52 6.60
C ASN A 382 -21.94 -25.42 6.59
N VAL A 383 -21.55 -24.19 6.92
CA VAL A 383 -22.47 -23.05 7.00
C VAL A 383 -22.03 -21.99 5.97
N PRO A 384 -22.67 -21.92 4.79
CA PRO A 384 -22.28 -21.01 3.72
C PRO A 384 -22.66 -19.56 4.03
N ASP A 385 -21.73 -18.63 3.81
CA ASP A 385 -21.95 -17.19 3.98
C ASP A 385 -22.41 -16.54 2.67
N GLY A 386 -23.69 -16.13 2.65
CA GLY A 386 -24.32 -15.45 1.50
C GLY A 386 -24.14 -16.15 0.15
N PRO A 387 -24.45 -17.46 0.01
CA PRO A 387 -24.27 -18.20 -1.25
C PRO A 387 -25.08 -17.56 -2.38
N ARG A 388 -24.47 -17.41 -3.57
CA ARG A 388 -25.06 -16.70 -4.73
C ARG A 388 -25.43 -15.25 -4.44
N ALA A 389 -24.67 -14.58 -3.57
CA ALA A 389 -24.89 -13.19 -3.16
C ALA A 389 -26.31 -12.90 -2.62
N GLN A 390 -26.93 -13.86 -1.93
CA GLN A 390 -28.25 -13.68 -1.30
C GLN A 390 -28.11 -13.30 0.17
N SER A 391 -28.85 -12.27 0.60
CA SER A 391 -28.97 -11.90 2.01
C SER A 391 -29.63 -13.02 2.82
N ARG A 392 -28.96 -13.46 3.88
CA ARG A 392 -29.39 -14.47 4.85
C ARG A 392 -28.86 -14.10 6.24
N MET A 393 -29.32 -14.80 7.26
CA MET A 393 -28.70 -14.73 8.59
C MET A 393 -27.20 -15.04 8.46
N GLY A 394 -26.36 -14.24 9.13
CA GLY A 394 -24.90 -14.35 8.98
C GLY A 394 -24.37 -15.72 9.40
N ALA A 395 -23.50 -16.32 8.58
CA ALA A 395 -22.99 -17.67 8.81
C ALA A 395 -22.28 -17.83 10.17
N LEU A 396 -21.53 -16.81 10.60
CA LEU A 396 -20.84 -16.80 11.90
C LEU A 396 -21.84 -16.90 13.07
N LEU A 397 -22.94 -16.15 13.01
CA LEU A 397 -23.99 -16.17 14.03
C LEU A 397 -24.75 -17.50 14.03
N CYS A 398 -25.08 -18.03 12.84
CA CYS A 398 -25.70 -19.35 12.73
C CYS A 398 -24.81 -20.45 13.34
N SER A 399 -23.50 -20.35 13.12
CA SER A 399 -22.53 -21.32 13.61
C SER A 399 -22.45 -21.32 15.14
N ILE A 400 -22.46 -20.13 15.76
CA ILE A 400 -22.55 -19.99 17.22
C ILE A 400 -23.83 -20.65 17.76
N LEU A 401 -24.98 -20.39 17.14
CA LEU A 401 -26.25 -20.99 17.56
C LEU A 401 -26.23 -22.52 17.47
N ILE A 402 -25.66 -23.06 16.39
CA ILE A 402 -25.53 -24.51 16.18
C ILE A 402 -24.64 -25.13 17.25
N GLU A 403 -23.43 -24.60 17.46
CA GLU A 403 -22.50 -25.19 18.42
C GLU A 403 -23.01 -25.10 19.86
N GLN A 404 -23.64 -23.98 20.24
CA GLN A 404 -24.17 -23.79 21.59
C GLN A 404 -25.42 -24.63 21.89
N GLN A 405 -26.33 -24.79 20.92
CA GLN A 405 -27.62 -25.45 21.18
C GLN A 405 -27.63 -26.92 20.78
N ILE A 406 -26.87 -27.30 19.75
CA ILE A 406 -26.86 -28.65 19.21
C ILE A 406 -25.57 -29.41 19.57
N GLY A 407 -24.44 -28.71 19.70
CA GLY A 407 -23.17 -29.33 20.10
C GLY A 407 -22.46 -30.12 19.00
N ILE A 408 -22.78 -29.86 17.73
CA ILE A 408 -22.03 -30.35 16.56
C ILE A 408 -21.12 -29.23 16.04
N GLU A 409 -19.87 -29.56 15.68
CA GLU A 409 -18.93 -28.57 15.15
C GLU A 409 -19.41 -28.02 13.80
N THR A 410 -19.07 -26.77 13.55
CA THR A 410 -19.39 -26.07 12.30
C THR A 410 -18.14 -25.80 11.49
N VAL A 411 -18.28 -25.83 10.16
CA VAL A 411 -17.29 -25.35 9.18
C VAL A 411 -17.88 -24.10 8.53
N ILE A 412 -17.39 -22.94 8.96
CA ILE A 412 -17.94 -21.65 8.55
C ILE A 412 -17.34 -21.28 7.20
N HIS A 413 -18.15 -21.06 6.18
CA HIS A 413 -17.63 -20.39 4.98
C HIS A 413 -17.46 -18.92 5.33
N TYR A 414 -16.24 -18.41 5.35
CA TYR A 414 -15.97 -17.02 5.71
C TYR A 414 -15.62 -16.22 4.45
N CYS A 415 -16.48 -15.25 4.12
CA CYS A 415 -16.48 -14.56 2.84
C CYS A 415 -15.90 -13.14 2.94
N CYS A 416 -15.01 -12.79 2.01
CA CYS A 416 -14.33 -11.48 1.96
C CYS A 416 -15.19 -10.36 1.34
N ARG A 417 -16.11 -10.70 0.43
CA ARG A 417 -16.88 -9.76 -0.40
C ARG A 417 -17.49 -8.57 0.35
N ASP A 418 -18.13 -8.84 1.48
CA ASP A 418 -19.02 -7.89 2.15
C ASP A 418 -18.35 -7.16 3.32
N ARG A 419 -17.02 -7.35 3.51
CA ARG A 419 -16.31 -6.89 4.71
C ARG A 419 -15.01 -6.18 4.36
N ASN A 420 -14.67 -5.15 5.12
CA ASN A 420 -13.33 -4.55 5.13
C ASN A 420 -12.39 -5.34 6.05
N LEU A 421 -11.08 -5.08 5.96
CA LEU A 421 -10.06 -5.79 6.74
C LEU A 421 -10.31 -5.70 8.24
N LEU A 422 -10.69 -4.52 8.73
CA LEU A 422 -10.98 -4.30 10.15
C LEU A 422 -12.18 -5.12 10.64
N GLY A 423 -13.25 -5.18 9.85
CA GLY A 423 -14.44 -5.97 10.13
C GLY A 423 -14.13 -7.46 10.14
N MET A 424 -13.30 -7.94 9.20
CA MET A 424 -12.86 -9.34 9.17
C MET A 424 -12.02 -9.69 10.40
N LEU A 425 -11.08 -8.82 10.77
CA LEU A 425 -10.26 -9.01 11.98
C LEU A 425 -11.13 -9.08 13.23
N SER A 426 -12.12 -8.18 13.35
CA SER A 426 -13.06 -8.16 14.48
C SER A 426 -13.89 -9.46 14.56
N ASP A 427 -14.45 -9.90 13.44
CA ASP A 427 -15.21 -11.14 13.35
C ASP A 427 -14.37 -12.37 13.72
N LEU A 428 -13.14 -12.46 13.20
CA LEU A 428 -12.24 -13.60 13.44
C LEU A 428 -11.78 -13.66 14.90
N LEU A 429 -11.43 -12.53 15.50
CA LEU A 429 -11.10 -12.49 16.94
C LEU A 429 -12.30 -12.91 17.79
N GLY A 430 -13.50 -12.41 17.44
CA GLY A 430 -14.75 -12.80 18.09
C GLY A 430 -15.05 -14.29 17.95
N ALA A 431 -14.94 -14.84 16.75
CA ALA A 431 -15.14 -16.26 16.45
C ALA A 431 -14.21 -17.15 17.29
N SER A 432 -12.92 -16.81 17.37
CA SER A 432 -11.96 -17.55 18.18
C SER A 432 -12.30 -17.49 19.68
N ALA A 433 -12.76 -16.32 20.16
CA ALA A 433 -13.11 -16.10 21.56
C ALA A 433 -14.34 -16.91 21.99
N VAL A 434 -15.35 -17.05 21.12
CA VAL A 434 -16.55 -17.86 21.40
C VAL A 434 -16.36 -19.35 21.14
N GLY A 435 -15.21 -19.75 20.58
CA GLY A 435 -14.82 -21.14 20.46
C GLY A 435 -15.02 -21.75 19.08
N LEU A 436 -15.36 -20.98 18.04
CA LEU A 436 -15.44 -21.48 16.67
C LEU A 436 -14.04 -21.79 16.15
N ARG A 437 -13.89 -22.94 15.48
CA ARG A 437 -12.56 -23.46 15.08
C ARG A 437 -12.42 -23.81 13.62
N ASN A 438 -13.47 -24.20 12.88
CA ASN A 438 -13.29 -24.67 11.51
C ASN A 438 -13.82 -23.63 10.51
N MET A 439 -12.99 -23.26 9.54
CA MET A 439 -13.31 -22.23 8.55
C MET A 439 -12.93 -22.67 7.15
N LEU A 440 -13.82 -22.41 6.19
CA LEU A 440 -13.56 -22.43 4.76
C LEU A 440 -13.45 -20.99 4.27
N LEU A 441 -12.24 -20.54 3.93
CA LEU A 441 -11.96 -19.16 3.57
C LEU A 441 -12.22 -18.95 2.08
N ILE A 442 -13.09 -18.00 1.73
CA ILE A 442 -13.54 -17.79 0.34
C ILE A 442 -13.62 -16.29 -0.01
N THR A 443 -13.35 -15.97 -1.28
CA THR A 443 -13.44 -14.59 -1.78
C THR A 443 -14.90 -14.12 -1.83
N GLY A 444 -15.80 -14.99 -2.30
CA GLY A 444 -17.23 -14.72 -2.43
C GLY A 444 -17.69 -14.34 -3.83
N ASP A 445 -18.95 -14.64 -4.10
CA ASP A 445 -19.65 -14.35 -5.37
C ASP A 445 -19.92 -12.84 -5.53
N PRO A 446 -19.56 -12.18 -6.65
CA PRO A 446 -19.81 -10.74 -6.84
C PRO A 446 -21.25 -10.29 -6.52
N PRO A 447 -21.49 -9.15 -5.84
CA PRO A 447 -22.85 -8.73 -5.43
C PRO A 447 -23.85 -8.58 -6.57
N LYS A 448 -23.38 -8.32 -7.79
CA LYS A 448 -24.19 -8.22 -9.01
C LYS A 448 -24.94 -9.51 -9.35
N MET A 449 -24.56 -10.65 -8.78
CA MET A 449 -25.28 -11.92 -8.92
C MET A 449 -26.50 -12.04 -7.98
N GLY A 450 -26.65 -11.11 -7.03
CA GLY A 450 -27.72 -11.07 -6.04
C GLY A 450 -28.89 -10.18 -6.44
N PRO A 451 -29.97 -10.15 -5.63
CA PRO A 451 -31.19 -9.37 -5.91
C PRO A 451 -31.04 -7.86 -5.69
N TYR A 452 -29.88 -7.38 -5.21
CA TYR A 452 -29.59 -5.98 -4.90
C TYR A 452 -28.46 -5.44 -5.80
N PRO A 453 -28.76 -5.03 -7.05
CA PRO A 453 -27.74 -4.69 -8.05
C PRO A 453 -26.90 -3.45 -7.69
N ASN A 454 -27.39 -2.61 -6.77
CA ASN A 454 -26.69 -1.42 -6.30
C ASN A 454 -25.83 -1.66 -5.04
N ALA A 455 -25.79 -2.89 -4.51
CA ALA A 455 -24.92 -3.22 -3.39
C ALA A 455 -23.44 -3.18 -3.84
N THR A 456 -22.63 -2.40 -3.14
CA THR A 456 -21.19 -2.29 -3.38
C THR A 456 -20.46 -3.43 -2.70
N ALA A 457 -19.50 -4.03 -3.38
CA ALA A 457 -18.56 -4.94 -2.73
C ALA A 457 -17.45 -4.14 -2.03
N VAL A 458 -16.92 -4.66 -0.92
CA VAL A 458 -15.79 -4.05 -0.20
C VAL A 458 -14.47 -4.67 -0.66
N PHE A 459 -14.37 -6.00 -0.65
CA PHE A 459 -13.21 -6.78 -1.13
C PHE A 459 -11.83 -6.25 -0.68
N ASP A 460 -11.63 -5.93 0.61
CA ASP A 460 -10.32 -5.44 1.08
C ASP A 460 -9.19 -6.48 0.90
N ILE A 461 -9.50 -7.77 1.05
CA ILE A 461 -8.61 -8.92 0.77
C ILE A 461 -9.42 -10.01 0.02
N ASP A 462 -8.74 -10.97 -0.61
CA ASP A 462 -9.36 -12.16 -1.22
C ASP A 462 -9.15 -13.42 -0.36
N ALA A 463 -9.55 -14.60 -0.85
CA ALA A 463 -9.37 -15.86 -0.12
C ALA A 463 -7.90 -16.15 0.25
N ILE A 464 -6.93 -15.75 -0.58
CA ILE A 464 -5.51 -15.97 -0.34
C ILE A 464 -5.05 -15.02 0.78
N GLY A 465 -5.36 -13.73 0.66
CA GLY A 465 -5.06 -12.73 1.68
C GLY A 465 -5.73 -13.07 3.03
N LEU A 466 -6.97 -13.55 3.00
CA LEU A 466 -7.67 -14.02 4.19
C LEU A 466 -7.01 -15.28 4.78
N THR A 467 -6.53 -16.21 3.95
CA THR A 467 -5.80 -17.40 4.40
C THR A 467 -4.53 -17.01 5.14
N ASN A 468 -3.77 -16.05 4.61
CA ASN A 468 -2.57 -15.53 5.25
C ASN A 468 -2.89 -14.76 6.54
N LEU A 469 -3.95 -13.96 6.53
CA LEU A 469 -4.46 -13.30 7.74
C LEU A 469 -4.78 -14.32 8.85
N VAL A 470 -5.60 -15.33 8.57
CA VAL A 470 -5.97 -16.34 9.56
C VAL A 470 -4.76 -17.18 10.00
N SER A 471 -3.82 -17.44 9.10
CA SER A 471 -2.55 -18.10 9.42
C SER A 471 -1.70 -17.27 10.41
N ASN A 472 -1.62 -15.96 10.21
CA ASN A 472 -0.94 -15.05 11.15
C ASN A 472 -1.66 -14.94 12.49
N LEU A 473 -2.99 -14.91 12.50
CA LEU A 473 -3.77 -14.97 13.74
C LEU A 473 -3.53 -16.28 14.51
N ASN A 474 -3.32 -17.40 13.81
CA ASN A 474 -2.94 -18.68 14.44
C ASN A 474 -1.51 -18.67 15.02
N ARG A 475 -0.68 -17.71 14.60
CA ARG A 475 0.63 -17.40 15.20
C ARG A 475 0.54 -16.31 16.27
N GLY A 476 -0.67 -15.83 16.58
CA GLY A 476 -0.87 -14.78 17.58
C GLY A 476 -0.46 -13.39 17.11
N LEU A 477 -0.51 -13.14 15.79
CA LEU A 477 -0.15 -11.86 15.18
C LEU A 477 -1.33 -11.26 14.42
N ASP A 478 -1.46 -9.94 14.48
CA ASP A 478 -2.35 -9.16 13.62
C ASP A 478 -1.71 -8.93 12.23
N PRO A 479 -2.41 -8.27 11.26
CA PRO A 479 -1.85 -8.00 9.94
C PRO A 479 -0.53 -7.19 9.95
N GLY A 480 -0.33 -6.35 10.97
CA GLY A 480 0.86 -5.52 11.14
C GLY A 480 2.00 -6.22 11.89
N GLY A 481 1.84 -7.50 12.23
CA GLY A 481 2.85 -8.25 13.00
C GLY A 481 2.83 -7.99 14.52
N ASN A 482 1.81 -7.29 15.02
CA ASN A 482 1.65 -7.01 16.43
C ASN A 482 1.02 -8.21 17.16
N PRO A 483 1.45 -8.51 18.39
CA PRO A 483 0.88 -9.61 19.15
C PRO A 483 -0.58 -9.33 19.58
N ILE A 484 -1.48 -10.29 19.35
CA ILE A 484 -2.89 -10.23 19.76
C ILE A 484 -3.16 -10.90 21.12
N GLY A 485 -2.10 -11.24 21.86
CA GLY A 485 -2.19 -12.03 23.08
C GLY A 485 -2.09 -13.53 22.79
N GLN A 486 -3.20 -14.26 22.92
CA GLN A 486 -3.23 -15.71 22.67
C GLN A 486 -3.45 -15.99 21.18
N PRO A 487 -2.75 -16.97 20.58
CA PRO A 487 -3.00 -17.36 19.20
C PRO A 487 -4.42 -17.90 19.04
N THR A 488 -5.00 -17.63 17.88
CA THR A 488 -6.22 -18.31 17.47
C THR A 488 -5.93 -19.79 17.17
N ARG A 489 -7.00 -20.60 17.06
CA ARG A 489 -6.90 -22.05 16.86
C ARG A 489 -7.75 -22.51 15.69
N PHE A 490 -7.68 -21.79 14.58
CA PHE A 490 -8.49 -22.08 13.40
C PHE A 490 -7.92 -23.24 12.59
N THR A 491 -8.75 -24.23 12.32
CA THR A 491 -8.61 -25.18 11.22
C THR A 491 -9.11 -24.51 9.96
N ILE A 492 -8.20 -24.19 9.03
CA ILE A 492 -8.51 -23.46 7.80
C ILE A 492 -8.54 -24.42 6.61
N GLY A 493 -9.49 -24.20 5.71
CA GLY A 493 -9.54 -24.77 4.38
C GLY A 493 -9.79 -23.68 3.35
N VAL A 494 -9.45 -23.96 2.09
CA VAL A 494 -9.72 -23.10 0.94
C VAL A 494 -10.38 -23.92 -0.16
N GLY A 495 -11.11 -23.25 -1.06
CA GLY A 495 -11.62 -23.88 -2.26
C GLY A 495 -10.49 -24.14 -3.26
N VAL A 496 -10.39 -25.35 -3.79
CA VAL A 496 -9.47 -25.69 -4.88
C VAL A 496 -10.28 -25.80 -6.17
N ASN A 497 -9.82 -25.15 -7.24
CA ASN A 497 -10.38 -25.33 -8.58
C ASN A 497 -9.58 -26.41 -9.33
N PRO A 498 -10.07 -27.66 -9.42
CA PRO A 498 -9.35 -28.74 -10.10
C PRO A 498 -9.28 -28.55 -11.62
N ALA A 499 -9.99 -27.56 -12.17
CA ALA A 499 -9.98 -27.20 -13.60
C ALA A 499 -9.19 -25.90 -13.86
N ALA A 500 -8.37 -25.45 -12.91
CA ALA A 500 -7.45 -24.34 -13.14
C ALA A 500 -6.52 -24.68 -14.32
N ILE A 501 -6.32 -23.71 -15.23
CA ILE A 501 -5.50 -23.88 -16.44
C ILE A 501 -4.03 -24.12 -16.07
N ASP A 502 -3.61 -23.61 -14.91
CA ASP A 502 -2.32 -23.90 -14.29
C ASP A 502 -2.53 -24.50 -12.89
N PRO A 503 -2.27 -25.80 -12.68
CA PRO A 503 -2.38 -26.44 -11.36
C PRO A 503 -1.31 -25.99 -10.34
N ALA A 504 -0.31 -25.21 -10.78
CA ALA A 504 0.78 -24.72 -9.93
C ALA A 504 0.61 -23.27 -9.43
N GLN A 505 -0.45 -22.57 -9.84
CA GLN A 505 -0.83 -21.23 -9.34
C GLN A 505 -1.79 -21.28 -8.16
#